data_AF-V9HED5-F1
#
_entry.id   AF-V9HED5-F1
#
_cell.length_a   1.000
_cell.length_b   1.000
_cell.length_c   1.000
_cell.angle_alpha   90.00
_cell.angle_beta   90.00
_cell.angle_gamma   90.00
#
_symmetry.space_group_name_H-M   'P 1'
#
loop_
_entity.id
_entity.type
_entity.pdbx_description
1 polymer ?
#
loop_
_entity_poly.entity_id
_entity_poly.type
_entity_poly.pdbx_seq_one_letter_code
_entity_poly.pdbx_strand_id
1 'polypeptide(L)'
;MTSEFHPFQQLLTRAKAGDAECFYAVAVCYTTAYGVAADNEQALYWYKKAWKHQHDSETAMAIARIYFHQHNTRNAVYWLEKAVDLGDACAAFEYVQHLMNKKKIKSDILLWQLLTKVVASPDISDEQRNQAFDMIKELSKQ
;
A
#
# COMPACT_ATOMS: atom_id res chain seq x y z
N MET A 1 -1.57 -28.17 4.21
CA MET A 1 -2.66 -27.22 4.49
C MET A 1 -2.98 -26.53 3.17
N THR A 2 -3.96 -27.04 2.44
CA THR A 2 -4.48 -26.35 1.26
C THR A 2 -5.28 -25.17 1.79
N SER A 3 -4.79 -23.95 1.59
CA SER A 3 -5.63 -22.75 1.64
C SER A 3 -6.88 -23.08 0.83
N GLU A 4 -8.04 -23.22 1.48
CA GLU A 4 -9.29 -23.53 0.79
C GLU A 4 -9.61 -22.34 -0.11
N PHE A 5 -9.30 -22.49 -1.40
CA PHE A 5 -9.63 -21.52 -2.42
C PHE A 5 -11.15 -21.45 -2.55
N HIS A 6 -11.75 -20.43 -1.95
CA HIS A 6 -13.18 -20.17 -2.07
C HIS A 6 -13.43 -19.45 -3.40
N PRO A 7 -14.35 -19.96 -4.26
CA PRO A 7 -14.81 -19.23 -5.44
C PRO A 7 -15.23 -17.80 -5.08
N PHE A 8 -14.92 -16.82 -5.94
CA PHE A 8 -15.26 -15.40 -5.72
C PHE A 8 -16.69 -15.19 -5.21
N GLN A 9 -17.66 -15.94 -5.75
CA GLN A 9 -19.07 -15.85 -5.33
C GLN A 9 -19.30 -16.24 -3.86
N GLN A 10 -18.56 -17.22 -3.33
CA GLN A 10 -18.66 -17.61 -1.92
C GLN A 10 -18.04 -16.54 -1.02
N LEU A 11 -16.86 -16.02 -1.37
CA LEU A 11 -16.24 -14.90 -0.67
C LEU A 11 -17.16 -13.68 -0.65
N LEU A 12 -17.75 -13.34 -1.79
CA LEU A 12 -18.69 -12.22 -1.92
C LEU A 12 -19.95 -12.43 -1.08
N THR A 13 -20.48 -13.66 -1.02
CA THR A 13 -21.66 -13.99 -0.21
C THR A 13 -21.36 -13.81 1.28
N ARG A 14 -20.23 -14.34 1.76
CA ARG A 14 -19.77 -14.17 3.15
C ARG A 14 -19.51 -12.71 3.50
N ALA A 15 -18.80 -11.98 2.64
CA ALA A 15 -18.55 -10.55 2.80
C ALA A 15 -19.87 -9.76 2.84
N LYS A 16 -20.85 -10.08 2.00
CA LYS A 16 -22.18 -9.43 2.06
C LYS A 16 -22.94 -9.75 3.35
N ALA A 17 -22.71 -10.93 3.94
CA ALA A 17 -23.26 -11.32 5.24
C ALA A 17 -22.53 -10.66 6.43
N GLY A 18 -21.48 -9.86 6.19
CA GLY A 18 -20.75 -9.14 7.23
C GLY A 18 -19.51 -9.87 7.76
N ASP A 19 -19.11 -10.96 7.12
CA ASP A 19 -17.85 -11.64 7.43
C ASP A 19 -16.66 -10.77 7.00
N ALA A 20 -16.05 -10.11 7.99
CA ALA A 20 -14.98 -9.14 7.76
C ALA A 20 -13.67 -9.75 7.27
N GLU A 21 -13.45 -11.05 7.51
CA GLU A 21 -12.27 -11.76 6.99
C GLU A 21 -12.30 -11.84 5.46
N CYS A 22 -13.50 -11.83 4.87
CA CYS A 22 -13.67 -11.90 3.43
C CYS A 22 -13.50 -10.55 2.72
N PHE A 23 -13.52 -9.41 3.42
CA PHE A 23 -13.46 -8.08 2.77
C PHE A 23 -12.18 -7.88 1.98
N TYR A 24 -11.03 -8.21 2.57
CA TYR A 24 -9.75 -8.10 1.89
C TYR A 24 -9.67 -9.03 0.68
N ALA A 25 -10.06 -10.30 0.86
CA ALA A 25 -10.05 -11.30 -0.22
C ALA A 25 -10.93 -10.90 -1.42
N VAL A 26 -12.15 -10.39 -1.16
CA VAL A 26 -13.04 -9.88 -2.22
C VAL A 26 -12.42 -8.69 -2.94
N ALA A 27 -11.78 -7.78 -2.21
CA ALA A 27 -11.09 -6.64 -2.82
C ALA A 27 -9.92 -7.09 -3.71
N VAL A 28 -9.15 -8.09 -3.28
CA VAL A 28 -8.07 -8.69 -4.08
C VAL A 28 -8.62 -9.28 -5.37
N CYS A 29 -9.73 -10.02 -5.32
CA CYS A 29 -10.37 -10.57 -6.53
C CYS A 29 -10.71 -9.47 -7.56
N TYR A 30 -11.27 -8.36 -7.10
CA TYR A 30 -11.57 -7.21 -7.96
C TYR A 30 -10.31 -6.49 -8.49
N THR A 31 -9.19 -6.46 -7.76
CA THR A 31 -7.94 -5.88 -8.29
C THR A 31 -7.21 -6.79 -9.27
N THR A 32 -7.31 -8.10 -9.09
CA THR A 32 -6.52 -9.11 -9.83
C THR A 32 -7.30 -9.78 -10.95
N ALA A 33 -8.56 -9.39 -11.16
CA ALA A 33 -9.50 -10.07 -12.05
C ALA A 33 -9.67 -11.58 -11.76
N TYR A 34 -9.56 -11.98 -10.49
CA TYR A 34 -9.66 -13.38 -10.11
C TYR A 34 -11.12 -13.80 -9.89
N GLY A 35 -11.68 -14.56 -10.84
CA GLY A 35 -13.07 -15.06 -10.77
C GLY A 35 -14.14 -13.97 -10.97
N VAL A 36 -13.73 -12.73 -11.27
CA VAL A 36 -14.56 -11.57 -11.59
C VAL A 36 -13.76 -10.63 -12.49
N ALA A 37 -14.42 -9.79 -13.28
CA ALA A 37 -13.73 -8.73 -14.02
C ALA A 37 -13.06 -7.75 -13.04
N ALA A 38 -11.89 -7.23 -13.42
CA ALA A 38 -11.23 -6.22 -12.60
C ALA A 38 -12.08 -4.96 -12.47
N ASP A 39 -12.19 -4.46 -11.24
CA ASP A 39 -12.95 -3.25 -10.93
C ASP A 39 -12.32 -2.54 -9.72
N ASN A 40 -11.58 -1.47 -10.00
CA ASN A 40 -10.89 -0.69 -8.99
C ASN A 40 -11.85 0.04 -8.03
N GLU A 41 -13.06 0.38 -8.46
CA GLU A 41 -14.05 1.04 -7.59
C GLU A 41 -14.63 0.05 -6.59
N GLN A 42 -14.98 -1.16 -7.05
CA GLN A 42 -15.40 -2.25 -6.16
C GLN A 42 -14.28 -2.68 -5.23
N ALA A 43 -13.05 -2.81 -5.73
CA ALA A 43 -11.89 -3.09 -4.89
C ALA A 43 -11.72 -2.04 -3.78
N LEU A 44 -11.76 -0.74 -4.11
CA LEU A 44 -11.70 0.33 -3.12
C LEU A 44 -12.81 0.25 -2.08
N TYR A 45 -14.04 -0.07 -2.49
CA TYR A 45 -15.16 -0.25 -1.58
C TYR A 45 -14.88 -1.35 -0.56
N TRP A 46 -14.42 -2.52 -1.02
CA TRP A 46 -14.14 -3.66 -0.16
C TRP A 46 -12.87 -3.46 0.70
N TYR A 47 -11.80 -2.88 0.16
CA TYR A 47 -10.63 -2.53 0.97
C TYR A 47 -10.95 -1.49 2.04
N LYS A 48 -11.77 -0.48 1.76
CA LYS A 48 -12.20 0.49 2.79
C LYS A 48 -13.03 -0.16 3.89
N LYS A 49 -13.80 -1.21 3.57
CA LYS A 49 -14.44 -2.04 4.59
C LYS A 49 -13.40 -2.83 5.37
N ALA A 50 -12.48 -3.52 4.71
CA ALA A 50 -11.40 -4.27 5.37
C ALA A 50 -10.63 -3.37 6.35
N TRP A 51 -10.25 -2.16 5.92
CA TRP A 51 -9.54 -1.17 6.74
C TRP A 51 -10.29 -0.79 8.02
N LYS A 52 -11.61 -0.64 7.96
CA LYS A 52 -12.43 -0.33 9.15
C LYS A 52 -12.43 -1.45 10.18
N HIS A 53 -12.14 -2.68 9.78
CA HIS A 53 -12.14 -3.85 10.65
C HIS A 53 -10.75 -4.28 11.09
N GLN A 54 -9.77 -4.30 10.17
CA GLN A 54 -8.42 -4.81 10.42
C GLN A 54 -7.42 -3.70 10.76
N HIS A 55 -7.58 -2.52 10.14
CA HIS A 55 -6.69 -1.37 10.33
C HIS A 55 -5.19 -1.72 10.14
N ASP A 56 -4.89 -2.55 9.13
CA ASP A 56 -3.55 -3.03 8.83
C ASP A 56 -2.91 -2.27 7.66
N SER A 57 -1.58 -2.26 7.62
CA SER A 57 -0.84 -1.49 6.62
C SER A 57 -0.97 -2.03 5.20
N GLU A 58 -1.16 -3.35 5.04
CA GLU A 58 -1.33 -4.00 3.74
C GLU A 58 -2.58 -3.48 3.02
N THR A 59 -3.69 -3.35 3.75
CA THR A 59 -4.93 -2.77 3.26
C THR A 59 -4.75 -1.29 2.89
N ALA A 60 -4.07 -0.50 3.72
CA ALA A 60 -3.79 0.90 3.39
C ALA A 60 -2.92 1.03 2.12
N MET A 61 -1.91 0.17 1.97
CA MET A 61 -1.07 0.09 0.78
C MET A 61 -1.87 -0.27 -0.47
N ALA A 62 -2.74 -1.27 -0.38
CA ALA A 62 -3.60 -1.67 -1.50
C ALA A 62 -4.51 -0.50 -1.95
N ILE A 63 -5.09 0.24 -1.00
CA ILE A 63 -5.89 1.43 -1.29
C ILE A 63 -5.05 2.53 -1.96
N ALA A 64 -3.85 2.80 -1.43
CA ALA A 64 -2.94 3.78 -2.00
C ALA A 64 -2.59 3.48 -3.47
N ARG A 65 -2.27 2.21 -3.76
CA ARG A 65 -1.96 1.74 -5.12
C ARG A 65 -3.11 1.93 -6.10
N ILE A 66 -4.35 1.64 -5.68
CA ILE A 66 -5.52 1.91 -6.54
C ILE A 66 -5.63 3.42 -6.82
N TYR A 67 -5.44 4.27 -5.81
CA TYR A 67 -5.50 5.71 -6.04
C TYR A 67 -4.37 6.24 -6.94
N PHE A 68 -3.17 5.65 -6.88
CA PHE A 68 -2.11 5.96 -7.83
C PHE A 68 -2.49 5.56 -9.26
N HIS A 69 -3.08 4.38 -9.46
CA HIS A 69 -3.57 3.94 -10.76
C HIS A 69 -4.69 4.86 -11.30
N GLN A 70 -5.52 5.42 -10.42
CA GLN A 70 -6.53 6.41 -10.78
C GLN A 70 -5.97 7.83 -10.98
N HIS A 71 -4.65 8.01 -10.94
CA HIS A 71 -3.97 9.31 -10.96
C HIS A 71 -4.42 10.27 -9.83
N ASN A 72 -5.05 9.75 -8.78
CA ASN A 72 -5.47 10.51 -7.61
C ASN A 72 -4.36 10.52 -6.57
N THR A 73 -3.31 11.28 -6.88
CA THR A 73 -2.13 11.37 -6.02
C THR A 73 -2.45 11.83 -4.59
N ARG A 74 -3.41 12.74 -4.43
CA ARG A 74 -3.75 13.29 -3.12
C ARG A 74 -4.24 12.19 -2.17
N ASN A 75 -5.17 11.37 -2.63
CA ASN A 75 -5.66 10.25 -1.83
C ASN A 75 -4.59 9.15 -1.70
N ALA A 76 -3.81 8.89 -2.73
CA ALA A 76 -2.74 7.90 -2.66
C ALA A 76 -1.73 8.24 -1.54
N VAL A 77 -1.27 9.48 -1.48
CA VAL A 77 -0.36 9.96 -0.41
C VAL A 77 -1.03 9.87 0.96
N TYR A 78 -2.30 10.25 1.09
CA TYR A 78 -3.03 10.10 2.36
C TYR A 78 -3.04 8.65 2.87
N TRP A 79 -3.25 7.67 1.99
CA TRP A 79 -3.26 6.27 2.38
C TRP A 79 -1.85 5.70 2.61
N LEU A 80 -0.84 6.17 1.87
CA LEU A 80 0.57 5.87 2.19
C LEU A 80 0.94 6.37 3.58
N GLU A 81 0.56 7.60 3.96
CA GLU A 81 0.80 8.14 5.29
C GLU A 81 0.19 7.23 6.37
N LYS A 82 -1.02 6.71 6.14
CA LYS A 82 -1.63 5.73 7.06
C LYS A 82 -0.87 4.43 7.17
N ALA A 83 -0.35 3.89 6.07
CA ALA A 83 0.48 2.70 6.11
C ALA A 83 1.83 2.97 6.82
N VAL A 84 2.44 4.13 6.60
CA VAL A 84 3.67 4.56 7.29
C VAL A 84 3.44 4.75 8.80
N ASP A 85 2.30 5.31 9.20
CA ASP A 85 1.91 5.45 10.60
C ASP A 85 1.78 4.09 11.30
N LEU A 86 1.38 3.06 10.56
CA LEU A 86 1.31 1.67 11.02
C LEU A 86 2.67 0.93 10.97
N GLY A 87 3.75 1.62 10.56
CA GLY A 87 5.11 1.07 10.55
C GLY A 87 5.54 0.40 9.25
N ASP A 88 4.77 0.54 8.18
CA ASP A 88 5.06 -0.11 6.90
C ASP A 88 6.21 0.58 6.16
N ALA A 89 7.34 -0.11 6.08
CA ALA A 89 8.54 0.39 5.42
C ALA A 89 8.41 0.40 3.89
N CYS A 90 7.62 -0.52 3.31
CA CYS A 90 7.34 -0.51 1.88
C CYS A 90 6.52 0.74 1.51
N ALA A 91 5.54 1.11 2.34
CA ALA A 91 4.79 2.35 2.19
C ALA A 91 5.69 3.59 2.28
N ALA A 92 6.60 3.60 3.26
CA ALA A 92 7.55 4.71 3.41
C ALA A 92 8.44 4.84 2.18
N PHE A 93 8.87 3.72 1.59
CA PHE A 93 9.67 3.70 0.39
C PHE A 93 8.90 4.20 -0.84
N GLU A 94 7.68 3.70 -1.08
CA GLU A 94 6.82 4.18 -2.17
C GLU A 94 6.52 5.69 -2.02
N TYR A 95 6.33 6.18 -0.78
CA TYR A 95 6.13 7.60 -0.52
C TYR A 95 7.38 8.42 -0.88
N VAL A 96 8.57 7.97 -0.48
CA VAL A 96 9.84 8.62 -0.83
C VAL A 96 10.00 8.69 -2.35
N GLN A 97 9.78 7.59 -3.06
CA GLN A 97 9.87 7.57 -4.53
C GLN A 97 8.90 8.58 -5.16
N HIS A 98 7.68 8.68 -4.64
CA HIS A 98 6.70 9.65 -5.10
C HIS A 98 7.16 11.11 -4.90
N LEU A 99 7.67 11.43 -3.70
CA LEU A 99 8.15 12.76 -3.35
C LEU A 99 9.36 13.18 -4.22
N MET A 100 10.30 12.26 -4.43
CA MET A 100 11.49 12.47 -5.26
C MET A 100 11.12 12.71 -6.74
N ASN A 101 10.10 12.02 -7.25
CA ASN A 101 9.64 12.23 -8.63
C ASN A 101 8.94 13.61 -8.81
N LYS A 102 8.19 14.08 -7.78
CA LYS A 102 7.47 15.37 -7.86
C LYS A 102 8.35 16.59 -7.58
N LYS A 103 9.34 16.50 -6.70
CA LYS A 103 10.22 17.62 -6.34
C LYS A 103 11.59 17.41 -6.98
N LYS A 104 11.97 18.27 -7.92
CA LYS A 104 13.37 18.41 -8.40
C LYS A 104 14.35 18.98 -7.34
N ILE A 105 14.06 18.89 -6.03
CA ILE A 105 14.79 19.64 -4.99
C ILE A 105 14.87 18.81 -3.71
N LYS A 106 16.10 18.42 -3.32
CA LYS A 106 17.02 19.03 -2.34
C LYS A 106 16.52 19.09 -0.89
N SER A 107 17.01 18.14 -0.09
CA SER A 107 16.91 18.05 1.38
C SER A 107 15.57 18.43 2.02
N ASP A 108 14.71 17.43 2.23
CA ASP A 108 13.52 17.51 3.07
C ASP A 108 13.74 16.65 4.33
N ILE A 109 13.52 17.22 5.52
CA ILE A 109 13.64 16.48 6.80
C ILE A 109 12.73 15.25 6.78
N LEU A 110 11.58 15.37 6.12
CA LEU A 110 10.64 14.27 5.94
C LEU A 110 11.25 13.12 5.12
N LEU A 111 11.95 13.43 4.01
CA LEU A 111 12.63 12.42 3.19
C LEU A 111 13.67 11.66 4.00
N TRP A 112 14.47 12.38 4.79
CA TRP A 112 15.50 11.75 5.64
C TRP A 112 14.87 10.85 6.71
N GLN A 113 13.79 11.30 7.36
CA GLN A 113 13.08 10.50 8.36
C GLN A 113 12.48 9.23 7.76
N LEU A 114 11.84 9.33 6.60
CA LEU A 114 11.25 8.17 5.91
C LEU A 114 12.33 7.20 5.44
N LEU A 115 13.41 7.68 4.82
CA LEU A 115 14.53 6.85 4.37
C LEU A 115 15.22 6.14 5.54
N THR A 116 15.37 6.80 6.69
CA THR A 116 15.94 6.18 7.89
C THR A 116 15.05 5.04 8.41
N LYS A 117 13.72 5.25 8.44
CA LYS A 117 12.76 4.18 8.79
C LYS A 117 12.82 3.02 7.82
N VAL A 118 12.93 3.31 6.52
CA VAL A 118 13.05 2.29 5.46
C VAL A 118 14.28 1.42 5.69
N VAL A 119 15.46 2.03 5.83
CA VAL A 119 16.72 1.30 5.95
C VAL A 119 16.79 0.46 7.23
N ALA A 120 16.18 0.95 8.32
CA ALA A 120 16.12 0.25 9.59
C ALA A 120 15.14 -0.94 9.60
N SER A 121 14.24 -1.04 8.62
CA SER A 121 13.23 -2.10 8.59
C SER A 121 13.82 -3.44 8.09
N PRO A 122 13.54 -4.56 8.78
CA PRO A 122 13.91 -5.88 8.32
C PRO A 122 13.02 -6.35 7.15
N ASP A 123 11.83 -5.77 6.99
CA ASP A 123 10.80 -6.25 6.05
C ASP A 123 11.01 -5.74 4.61
N ILE A 124 11.99 -4.86 4.40
CA ILE A 124 12.28 -4.30 3.09
C ILE A 124 13.34 -5.10 2.34
N SER A 125 13.21 -5.21 1.01
CA SER A 125 14.16 -5.97 0.20
C SER A 125 15.56 -5.33 0.21
N ASP A 126 16.61 -6.13 0.01
CA ASP A 126 17.98 -5.61 -0.08
C ASP A 126 18.12 -4.58 -1.20
N GLU A 127 17.38 -4.75 -2.30
CA GLU A 127 17.34 -3.77 -3.39
C GLU A 127 16.76 -2.43 -2.92
N GLN A 128 15.59 -2.45 -2.29
CA GLN A 128 14.96 -1.24 -1.75
C GLN A 128 15.83 -0.58 -0.67
N ARG A 129 16.49 -1.38 0.17
CA ARG A 129 17.45 -0.90 1.18
C ARG A 129 18.64 -0.20 0.52
N ASN A 130 19.22 -0.80 -0.51
CA ASN A 130 20.34 -0.21 -1.26
C ASN A 130 19.92 1.08 -1.97
N GLN A 131 18.76 1.10 -2.63
CA GLN A 131 18.21 2.30 -3.24
C GLN A 131 17.99 3.41 -2.21
N ALA A 132 17.44 3.08 -1.04
CA ALA A 132 17.27 4.03 0.05
C ALA A 132 18.61 4.59 0.56
N PHE A 133 19.65 3.76 0.70
CA PHE A 133 21.00 4.22 1.05
C PHE A 133 21.57 5.19 0.01
N ASP A 134 21.40 4.89 -1.27
CA ASP A 134 21.90 5.77 -2.33
C ASP A 134 21.14 7.11 -2.35
N MET A 135 19.83 7.09 -2.13
CA MET A 135 19.04 8.32 -1.94
C MET A 135 19.53 9.15 -0.74
N ILE A 136 19.86 8.52 0.40
CA ILE A 136 20.42 9.21 1.56
C ILE A 136 21.76 9.88 1.21
N LYS A 137 22.65 9.18 0.49
CA LYS A 137 23.94 9.74 0.05
C LYS A 137 23.74 10.95 -0.86
N GLU A 138 22.79 10.89 -1.79
CA GLU A 138 22.49 12.01 -2.68
C GLU A 138 21.97 13.23 -1.92
N LEU A 139 21.10 13.01 -0.92
CA LEU A 139 20.60 14.09 -0.05
C LEU A 139 21.70 14.75 0.78
N SER A 140 22.73 13.99 1.20
CA SER A 140 23.86 14.52 1.98
C SER A 140 24.90 15.32 1.18
N LYS A 141 24.86 15.25 -0.15
CA LYS A 141 25.83 15.91 -1.06
C LYS A 141 25.45 17.36 -1.42
N GLN A 142 24.34 17.86 -0.89
CA GLN A 142 23.73 19.15 -1.25
C GLN A 142 23.85 20.15 -0.10
#